data_AF-A0A933EU41-F1
#
_entry.id   AF-A0A933EU41-F1
#
_cell.length_a   1.000
_cell.length_b   1.000
_cell.length_c   1.000
_cell.angle_alpha   90.00
_cell.angle_beta   90.00
_cell.angle_gamma   90.00
#
_symmetry.space_group_name_H-M   'P 1'
#
loop_
_entity.id
_entity.type
_entity.pdbx_description
1 polymer ?
#
loop_
_entity_poly.entity_id
_entity_poly.type
_entity_poly.pdbx_seq_one_letter_code
_entity_poly.pdbx_strand_id
1 'polypeptide(L)' 'MDFTSPDFQRFLASLGNILLWSVVSIVITVLLFEILEKKYRLLQEIFSENSTAAAILAASFVLGIFYTVAQIVIH' A
#
# COMPACT_ATOMS: atom_id res chain seq x y z
N MET A 1 3.47 30.55 23.01
CA MET A 1 3.92 29.58 21.99
C MET A 1 3.95 30.34 20.68
N ASP A 2 5.14 30.59 20.13
CA ASP A 2 5.26 31.29 18.84
C ASP A 2 4.97 30.32 17.70
N PHE A 3 3.74 30.38 17.20
CA PHE A 3 3.25 29.59 16.06
C PHE A 3 3.93 29.96 14.73
N THR A 4 4.77 30.99 14.71
CA THR A 4 5.48 31.51 13.53
C THR A 4 6.94 31.03 13.44
N SER A 5 7.42 30.27 14.43
CA SER A 5 8.78 29.74 14.40
C SER A 5 8.95 28.76 13.22
N PRO A 6 10.07 28.85 12.47
CA PRO A 6 10.31 28.01 11.30
C PRO A 6 10.33 26.52 11.66
N ASP A 7 10.70 26.17 12.90
CA ASP A 7 10.67 24.79 13.40
C ASP A 7 9.25 24.26 13.60
N PHE A 8 8.33 25.11 14.08
CA PHE A 8 6.91 24.75 14.24
C PHE A 8 6.23 24.55 12.87
N GLN A 9 6.58 25.36 11.87
CA GLN A 9 6.10 25.17 10.50
C GLN A 9 6.60 23.86 9.88
N ARG A 10 7.89 23.52 10.08
CA ARG A 10 8.46 22.23 9.64
C ARG A 10 7.79 21.04 10.33
N PHE A 11 7.52 21.15 11.62
CA PHE A 11 6.83 20.12 12.37
C PHE A 11 5.40 19.86 11.85
N LEU A 12 4.63 20.93 11.61
CA LEU A 12 3.29 20.83 11.02
C LEU A 12 3.34 20.27 9.60
N ALA A 13 4.33 20.65 8.79
CA ALA A 13 4.52 20.11 7.45
C ALA A 13 4.83 18.60 7.48
N SER A 14 5.71 18.14 8.38
CA SER A 14 6.00 16.72 8.56
C SER A 14 4.78 15.93 9.06
N LEU A 15 4.02 16.47 10.03
CA LEU A 15 2.78 15.84 10.50
C LEU A 15 1.74 15.72 9.38
N GLY A 16 1.54 16.79 8.62
CA GLY A 16 0.64 16.80 7.47
C GLY A 16 1.07 15.79 6.41
N ASN A 17 2.37 15.69 6.13
CA ASN A 17 2.91 14.72 5.19
C ASN A 17 2.69 13.27 5.66
N ILE A 18 2.94 12.96 6.93
CA ILE A 18 2.71 11.63 7.50
C ILE A 18 1.23 11.23 7.42
N LEU A 19 0.32 12.16 7.75
CA LEU A 19 -1.13 11.93 7.64
C LEU A 19 -1.54 11.68 6.19
N LEU A 20 -1.04 12.49 5.26
CA LEU A 20 -1.35 12.36 3.84
C LEU A 20 -0.85 11.01 3.30
N TRP A 21 0.39 10.63 3.61
CA TRP A 21 0.94 9.32 3.21
C TRP A 21 0.22 8.14 3.86
N SER A 22 -0.24 8.28 5.12
CA SER A 22 -1.04 7.24 5.77
C SER A 22 -2.38 7.04 5.06
N VAL A 23 -3.06 8.13 4.70
CA VAL A 23 -4.33 8.06 3.94
C VAL A 23 -4.08 7.44 2.55
N VAL A 24 -3.02 7.86 1.85
CA VAL A 24 -2.65 7.29 0.54
C VAL A 24 -2.38 5.80 0.66
N SER A 25 -1.66 5.35 1.69
CA SER A 25 -1.38 3.92 1.90
C SER A 25 -2.67 3.12 2.12
N ILE A 26 -3.60 3.62 2.93
CA ILE A 26 -4.88 2.97 3.19
C ILE A 26 -5.70 2.86 1.90
N VAL A 27 -5.78 3.94 1.12
CA VAL A 27 -6.51 3.95 -0.16
C VAL A 27 -5.91 2.95 -1.13
N ILE A 28 -4.58 2.90 -1.24
CA ILE A 28 -3.89 1.91 -2.07
C ILE A 28 -4.20 0.49 -1.57
N THR A 29 -4.11 0.22 -0.27
CA THR A 29 -4.42 -1.10 0.28
C THR A 29 -5.86 -1.52 0.01
N VAL A 30 -6.83 -0.62 0.18
CA VAL A 30 -8.25 -0.89 -0.09
C VAL A 30 -8.48 -1.16 -1.57
N LEU A 31 -7.93 -0.34 -2.47
CA LEU A 31 -8.03 -0.56 -3.92
C LEU A 31 -7.39 -1.88 -4.33
N LEU A 32 -6.22 -2.20 -3.78
CA LEU A 32 -5.54 -3.48 -3.99
C LEU A 32 -6.39 -4.64 -3.49
N PHE A 33 -7.00 -4.54 -2.31
CA PHE A 33 -7.93 -5.53 -1.78
C PHE A 33 -9.16 -5.68 -2.66
N GLU A 34 -9.75 -4.60 -3.14
CA GLU A 34 -10.95 -4.65 -3.96
C GLU A 34 -10.68 -5.23 -5.36
N ILE A 35 -9.54 -4.87 -5.96
CA ILE A 35 -9.06 -5.46 -7.21
C ILE A 35 -8.75 -6.93 -7.00
N LEU A 36 -8.06 -7.27 -5.91
CA LEU A 36 -7.78 -8.64 -5.53
C LEU A 36 -9.06 -9.39 -5.28
N GLU A 37 -10.06 -8.87 -4.59
CA GLU A 37 -11.31 -9.58 -4.29
C GLU A 37 -12.14 -9.80 -5.56
N LYS A 38 -12.23 -8.80 -6.44
CA LYS A 38 -12.85 -8.94 -7.76
C LYS A 38 -12.10 -9.96 -8.62
N LYS A 39 -10.77 -9.90 -8.62
CA LYS A 39 -9.94 -10.90 -9.30
C LYS A 39 -9.98 -12.25 -8.62
N TYR A 40 -10.05 -12.35 -7.30
CA TYR A 40 -10.05 -13.60 -6.53
C TYR A 40 -11.39 -14.30 -6.63
N ARG A 41 -12.53 -13.60 -6.75
CA ARG A 41 -13.81 -14.26 -7.08
C ARG A 41 -13.76 -14.88 -8.48
N LEU A 42 -13.26 -14.14 -9.47
CA LEU A 42 -13.07 -14.65 -10.83
C LEU A 42 -11.98 -15.72 -10.90
N LEU A 43 -10.89 -15.55 -10.14
CA LEU A 43 -9.81 -16.50 -10.04
C LEU A 43 -10.28 -17.74 -9.31
N GLN A 44 -11.04 -17.68 -8.22
CA GLN A 44 -11.46 -18.87 -7.46
C GLN A 44 -12.26 -19.83 -8.33
N GLU A 45 -13.04 -19.32 -9.28
CA GLU A 45 -13.74 -20.10 -10.30
C GLU A 45 -12.77 -20.73 -11.33
N ILE A 46 -11.68 -20.06 -11.68
CA ILE A 46 -10.64 -20.52 -12.64
C ILE A 46 -9.52 -21.35 -11.94
N PHE A 47 -9.28 -21.14 -10.66
CA PHE A 47 -8.14 -21.63 -9.86
C PHE A 47 -8.50 -22.79 -8.95
N SER A 48 -9.80 -23.06 -8.76
CA SER A 48 -10.27 -24.35 -8.26
C SER A 48 -9.66 -25.54 -9.03
N GLU A 49 -9.21 -25.33 -10.28
CA GLU A 49 -8.55 -26.36 -11.08
C GLU A 49 -7.01 -26.32 -11.05
N ASN A 50 -6.36 -25.22 -10.64
CA ASN A 50 -4.90 -25.11 -10.79
C ASN A 50 -4.21 -24.26 -9.72
N SER A 51 -3.99 -24.87 -8.55
CA SER A 51 -3.39 -24.28 -7.34
C SER A 51 -2.07 -23.50 -7.52
N THR A 52 -1.31 -23.76 -8.59
CA THR A 52 0.04 -23.22 -8.78
C THR A 52 0.05 -21.74 -9.19
N ALA A 53 -0.82 -21.33 -10.11
CA ALA A 53 -0.80 -19.94 -10.57
C ALA A 53 -1.45 -18.95 -9.55
N ALA A 54 -2.25 -19.44 -8.59
CA ALA A 54 -2.76 -18.66 -7.47
C ALA A 54 -1.61 -18.34 -6.51
N ALA A 55 -0.76 -19.34 -6.23
CA ALA A 55 0.44 -19.17 -5.42
C ALA A 55 1.43 -18.18 -6.06
N ILE A 56 1.62 -18.23 -7.38
CA ILE A 56 2.50 -17.29 -8.11
C ILE A 56 1.95 -15.86 -8.08
N LEU A 57 0.64 -15.68 -8.23
CA LEU A 57 0.02 -14.36 -8.13
C LEU A 57 0.09 -13.80 -6.69
N ALA A 58 -0.16 -14.62 -5.68
CA ALA A 58 0.00 -14.21 -4.29
C ALA A 58 1.46 -13.83 -3.99
N ALA A 59 2.43 -14.64 -4.44
CA ALA A 59 3.85 -14.37 -4.24
C ALA A 59 4.32 -13.08 -4.95
N SER A 60 3.87 -12.84 -6.18
CA SER A 60 4.23 -11.62 -6.91
C SER A 60 3.64 -10.36 -6.28
N PHE A 61 2.45 -10.45 -5.68
CA PHE A 61 1.86 -9.36 -4.93
C PHE A 61 2.64 -9.01 -3.67
N VAL A 62 3.06 -10.02 -2.90
CA VAL A 62 3.89 -9.85 -1.70
C VAL A 62 5.24 -9.23 -2.05
N LEU A 63 5.89 -9.70 -3.12
CA LEU A 63 7.15 -9.13 -3.59
C LEU A 63 7.01 -7.66 -4.02
N GLY A 64 5.90 -7.32 -4.69
CA GLY A 64 5.60 -5.94 -5.07
C GLY A 64 5.48 -5.01 -3.85
N ILE A 65 4.75 -5.44 -2.81
CA ILE A 65 4.62 -4.67 -1.57
C ILE A 65 5.98 -4.47 -0.89
N PHE A 66 6.77 -5.54 -0.76
CA PHE A 66 8.11 -5.45 -0.16
C PHE A 66 9.03 -4.49 -0.94
N TYR A 67 8.97 -4.50 -2.27
CA TYR A 67 9.75 -3.59 -3.10
C TYR A 67 9.35 -2.13 -2.90
N THR A 68 8.05 -1.83 -2.91
CA THR A 68 7.55 -0.47 -2.68
C THR A 68 7.91 0.05 -1.29
N VAL A 69 7.76 -0.78 -0.25
CA VAL A 69 8.16 -0.41 1.12
C VAL A 69 9.66 -0.18 1.22
N ALA A 70 10.48 -1.07 0.64
CA ALA A 70 11.93 -0.90 0.63
C ALA A 70 12.36 0.39 -0.08
N GLN A 71 11.70 0.75 -1.19
CA GLN A 71 11.94 2.01 -1.88
C GLN A 71 11.63 3.22 -1.00
N ILE A 72 10.49 3.25 -0.31
CA ILE A 72 10.11 4.36 0.60
C ILE A 72 11.03 4.47 1.82
N VAL A 73 11.60 3.35 2.29
CA VAL A 73 12.50 3.36 3.46
C VAL A 73 13.93 3.76 3.08
N ILE A 74 14.37 3.40 1.87
CA ILE A 74 15.74 3.64 1.40
C ILE A 74 15.89 5.02 0.75
N HIS A 75 14.87 5.51 0.03
CA HIS A 75 14.85 6.83 -0.61
C HIS A 75 14.00 7.81 0.17
#